data_AF-A0A9X0WCP5-F1
#
_entry.id   AF-A0A9X0WCP5-F1
#
_cell.length_a   1.000
_cell.length_b   1.000
_cell.length_c   1.000
_cell.angle_alpha   90.00
_cell.angle_beta   90.00
_cell.angle_gamma   90.00
#
_symmetry.space_group_name_H-M   'P 1'
#
loop_
_entity.id
_entity.type
_entity.pdbx_description
1 polymer ?
#
loop_
_entity_poly.entity_id
_entity_poly.type
_entity_poly.pdbx_seq_one_letter_code
_entity_poly.pdbx_strand_id
1 'polypeptide(L)'
;MLTWLQRPKQSKTLASAQTPPGVRIYAVGDIHGRADLLEQLQGQIEQDAARHPDKVRQLIYLGDYVDRGPQSREVLELLSRRRLPGVTSHCLLGNHDQAMRHFLRDPLTGAYWLELGGLATLLSYGVGVWSADPVDPADPPEIAAALRAAMPSHHQAFLQDLELSRCVGDFFFVHAGIRPRIPIAQQQPQDLIWIREHFLSDTKPHPYVVVHGHNARAAIELCSNRIGIDTGAYATGRLSCLILDGATRMLIDTQQGGPQTLPSPTGAR
;
A
#
# COMPACT_ATOMS: atom_id res chain seq x y z
N MET A 1 -8.30 27.43 20.52
CA MET A 1 -8.71 28.10 19.27
C MET A 1 -8.30 27.25 18.08
N LEU A 2 -9.16 26.36 17.58
CA LEU A 2 -8.92 25.52 16.40
C LEU A 2 -10.22 25.40 15.59
N THR A 3 -10.66 26.51 15.00
CA THR A 3 -11.89 26.60 14.19
C THR A 3 -11.68 26.32 12.70
N TRP A 4 -10.50 25.86 12.28
CA TRP A 4 -10.18 25.60 10.87
C TRP A 4 -10.41 24.14 10.43
N LEU A 5 -10.69 23.20 11.35
CA LEU A 5 -10.98 21.79 11.04
C LEU A 5 -12.43 21.52 10.60
N GLN A 6 -13.30 22.53 10.55
CA GLN A 6 -14.75 22.34 10.35
C GLN A 6 -15.30 22.84 9.01
N ARG A 7 -14.47 23.41 8.12
CA ARG A 7 -14.96 23.72 6.76
C ARG A 7 -14.82 22.48 5.88
N PRO A 8 -15.93 21.95 5.31
CA PRO A 8 -15.83 20.84 4.37
C PRO A 8 -14.95 21.25 3.21
N LYS A 9 -13.87 20.49 2.98
CA LYS A 9 -13.02 20.68 1.80
C LYS A 9 -13.86 20.43 0.56
N GLN A 10 -13.81 21.35 -0.40
CA GLN A 10 -14.54 21.23 -1.66
C GLN A 10 -14.13 19.94 -2.36
N SER A 11 -15.09 19.25 -2.98
CA SER A 11 -14.80 18.02 -3.70
C SER A 11 -13.78 18.23 -4.80
N LYS A 12 -12.92 17.23 -5.00
CA LYS A 12 -11.82 17.20 -5.95
C LYS A 12 -12.06 16.13 -7.00
N THR A 13 -11.61 16.45 -8.21
CA THR A 13 -11.56 15.50 -9.32
C THR A 13 -10.13 15.37 -9.79
N LEU A 14 -9.81 14.25 -10.45
CA LEU A 14 -8.48 14.02 -11.02
C LEU A 14 -8.07 15.13 -11.99
N ALA A 15 -9.02 15.73 -12.72
CA ALA A 15 -8.73 16.85 -13.61
C ALA A 15 -8.24 18.12 -12.89
N SER A 16 -8.71 18.35 -11.65
CA SER A 16 -8.42 19.58 -10.88
C SER A 16 -7.45 19.37 -9.72
N ALA A 17 -7.18 18.12 -9.32
CA ALA A 17 -6.36 17.79 -8.17
C ALA A 17 -4.88 18.10 -8.41
N GLN A 18 -4.24 18.73 -7.42
CA GLN A 18 -2.82 19.05 -7.48
C GLN A 18 -2.09 18.60 -6.22
N THR A 19 -0.79 18.28 -6.37
CA THR A 19 0.10 18.20 -5.21
C THR A 19 0.37 19.62 -4.67
N PRO A 20 0.82 19.76 -3.41
CA PRO A 20 1.29 21.05 -2.94
C PRO A 20 2.46 21.57 -3.80
N PRO A 21 2.62 22.90 -3.96
CA PRO A 21 3.74 23.47 -4.70
C PRO A 21 5.09 22.94 -4.20
N GLY A 22 5.96 22.53 -5.12
CA GLY A 22 7.29 21.99 -4.80
C GLY A 22 7.29 20.57 -4.24
N VAL A 23 6.14 19.88 -4.16
CA VAL A 23 6.04 18.50 -3.66
C VAL A 23 5.85 17.52 -4.82
N ARG A 24 6.70 16.48 -4.84
CA ARG A 24 6.60 15.31 -5.71
C ARG A 24 6.27 14.08 -4.88
N ILE A 25 5.28 13.30 -5.31
CA ILE A 25 4.80 12.12 -4.57
C ILE A 25 5.00 10.88 -5.44
N TYR A 26 5.52 9.83 -4.83
CA TYR A 26 5.60 8.47 -5.37
C TYR A 26 4.64 7.61 -4.55
N ALA A 27 3.72 6.90 -5.19
CA ALA A 27 2.82 5.95 -4.52
C ALA A 27 3.01 4.57 -5.12
N VAL A 28 3.36 3.59 -4.30
CA VAL A 28 3.64 2.20 -4.71
C VAL A 28 2.48 1.29 -4.29
N GLY A 29 2.00 0.49 -5.22
CA GLY A 29 0.92 -0.49 -4.98
C GLY A 29 1.35 -1.69 -4.13
N ASP A 30 0.46 -2.68 -4.05
CA ASP A 30 0.58 -3.87 -3.20
C ASP A 30 1.78 -4.73 -3.61
N ILE A 31 2.63 -5.06 -2.64
CA ILE A 31 3.94 -5.69 -2.88
C ILE A 31 3.86 -7.21 -2.77
N HIS A 32 3.14 -7.73 -1.77
CA HIS A 32 2.91 -9.16 -1.56
C HIS A 32 4.16 -10.03 -1.70
N GLY A 33 5.16 -9.79 -0.86
CA GLY A 33 6.36 -10.63 -0.81
C GLY A 33 7.17 -10.66 -2.10
N ARG A 34 7.12 -9.59 -2.92
CA ARG A 34 7.95 -9.40 -4.12
C ARG A 34 9.09 -8.43 -3.87
N ALA A 35 10.07 -8.85 -3.06
CA ALA A 35 11.25 -8.04 -2.77
C ALA A 35 12.06 -7.74 -4.03
N ASP A 36 12.15 -8.71 -4.94
CA ASP A 36 12.77 -8.55 -6.26
C ASP A 36 12.19 -7.36 -7.06
N LEU A 37 10.86 -7.24 -7.12
CA LEU A 37 10.18 -6.14 -7.79
C LEU A 37 10.33 -4.83 -7.02
N LEU A 38 10.27 -4.89 -5.69
CA LEU A 38 10.41 -3.72 -4.83
C LEU A 38 11.79 -3.07 -5.00
N GLU A 39 12.88 -3.85 -5.00
CA GLU A 39 14.23 -3.34 -5.19
C GLU A 39 14.40 -2.67 -6.56
N GLN A 40 13.92 -3.33 -7.62
CA GLN A 40 13.94 -2.77 -8.96
C GLN A 40 13.18 -1.43 -9.01
N LEU A 41 11.97 -1.38 -8.47
CA LEU A 41 11.13 -0.19 -8.49
C LEU A 41 11.72 0.94 -7.63
N GLN A 42 12.27 0.63 -6.45
CA GLN A 42 12.99 1.58 -5.60
C GLN A 42 14.18 2.20 -6.34
N GLY A 43 14.94 1.41 -7.11
CA GLY A 43 16.03 1.93 -7.95
C GLY A 43 15.54 2.90 -9.02
N GLN A 44 14.40 2.61 -9.66
CA GLN A 44 13.79 3.53 -10.64
C GLN A 44 13.29 4.83 -9.97
N ILE A 45 12.66 4.73 -8.79
CA ILE A 45 12.22 5.89 -8.00
C ILE A 45 13.41 6.74 -7.57
N GLU A 46 14.49 6.14 -7.09
CA GLU A 46 15.71 6.84 -6.68
C GLU A 46 16.32 7.63 -7.85
N GLN A 47 16.40 7.02 -9.03
CA GLN A 47 16.88 7.70 -10.24
C GLN A 47 15.98 8.86 -10.67
N ASP A 48 14.65 8.71 -10.59
CA ASP A 48 13.71 9.80 -10.88
C ASP A 48 13.83 10.93 -9.84
N ALA A 49 13.86 10.58 -8.55
CA ALA A 49 13.98 11.52 -7.44
C ALA A 49 15.25 12.37 -7.52
N ALA A 50 16.38 11.78 -7.93
CA ALA A 50 17.65 12.47 -8.11
C ALA A 50 17.60 13.54 -9.23
N ARG A 51 16.71 13.41 -10.22
CA ARG A 51 16.50 14.40 -11.29
C ARG A 51 15.67 15.60 -10.85
N HIS A 52 15.06 15.55 -9.67
CA HIS A 52 14.19 16.60 -9.15
C HIS A 52 14.70 17.16 -7.81
N PRO A 53 15.99 17.58 -7.70
CA PRO A 53 16.66 17.98 -6.46
C PRO A 53 16.03 19.17 -5.73
N ASP A 54 15.22 19.97 -6.43
CA ASP A 54 14.46 21.12 -5.93
C ASP A 54 13.14 20.73 -5.22
N LYS A 55 12.65 19.50 -5.40
CA LYS A 55 11.36 19.04 -4.86
C LYS A 55 11.47 18.39 -3.49
N VAL A 56 10.48 18.63 -2.62
CA VAL A 56 10.22 17.77 -1.47
C VAL A 56 9.60 16.47 -1.98
N ARG A 57 10.25 15.32 -1.74
CA ARG A 57 9.78 14.01 -2.23
C ARG A 57 9.16 13.19 -1.11
N GLN A 58 7.94 12.73 -1.34
CA GLN A 58 7.27 11.75 -0.47
C GLN A 58 7.10 10.44 -1.21
N LEU A 59 7.37 9.33 -0.53
CA LEU A 59 7.16 7.98 -1.04
C LEU A 59 6.16 7.27 -0.15
N ILE A 60 5.05 6.82 -0.71
CA ILE A 60 3.93 6.24 0.01
C ILE A 60 3.76 4.80 -0.48
N TYR A 61 3.94 3.83 0.39
CA TYR A 61 3.62 2.45 0.10
C TYR A 61 2.21 2.14 0.59
N LEU A 62 1.33 1.64 -0.28
CA LEU A 62 -0.10 1.52 0.01
C LEU A 62 -0.49 0.32 0.90
N GLY A 63 0.47 -0.51 1.31
CA GLY A 63 0.25 -1.66 2.18
C GLY A 63 0.36 -2.98 1.45
N ASP A 64 -0.04 -4.05 2.13
CA ASP A 64 0.06 -5.45 1.68
C ASP A 64 1.50 -5.79 1.28
N TYR A 65 2.37 -5.70 2.28
CA TYR A 65 3.81 -6.00 2.15
C TYR A 65 4.07 -7.50 2.09
N VAL A 66 3.30 -8.23 2.89
CA VAL A 66 3.46 -9.66 3.14
C VAL A 66 2.48 -10.51 2.33
N ASP A 67 2.65 -11.81 2.43
CA ASP A 67 1.82 -12.87 1.88
C ASP A 67 1.90 -13.04 0.36
N ARG A 68 1.44 -14.22 -0.09
CA ARG A 68 1.36 -14.66 -1.49
C ARG A 68 2.71 -14.84 -2.18
N GLY A 69 3.53 -13.80 -2.26
CA GLY A 69 4.88 -13.88 -2.83
C GLY A 69 5.91 -14.48 -1.88
N PRO A 70 7.03 -15.00 -2.41
CA PRO A 70 7.96 -15.84 -1.65
C PRO A 70 8.90 -15.06 -0.71
N GLN A 71 8.98 -13.73 -0.83
CA GLN A 71 10.04 -12.91 -0.20
C GLN A 71 9.50 -11.89 0.82
N SER A 72 8.49 -12.27 1.60
CA SER A 72 7.88 -11.36 2.58
C SER A 72 8.88 -10.89 3.66
N ARG A 73 9.78 -11.77 4.09
CA ARG A 73 10.89 -11.42 5.00
C ARG A 73 11.77 -10.33 4.41
N GLU A 74 12.18 -10.47 3.15
CA GLU A 74 13.07 -9.54 2.46
C GLU A 74 12.38 -8.20 2.18
N VAL A 75 11.08 -8.20 1.85
CA VAL A 75 10.29 -6.95 1.74
C VAL A 75 10.32 -6.19 3.06
N LEU A 76 10.04 -6.87 4.17
CA LEU A 76 10.06 -6.23 5.49
C LEU A 76 11.47 -5.76 5.87
N GLU A 77 12.52 -6.52 5.54
CA GLU A 77 13.92 -6.11 5.75
C GLU A 77 14.26 -4.82 4.99
N LEU A 78 13.87 -4.73 3.72
CA LEU A 78 14.08 -3.53 2.89
C LEU A 78 13.35 -2.31 3.47
N LEU A 79 12.07 -2.43 3.80
CA LEU A 79 11.24 -1.29 4.22
C LEU A 79 11.53 -0.81 5.65
N SER A 80 11.96 -1.72 6.52
CA SER A 80 12.26 -1.42 7.93
C SER A 80 13.63 -0.81 8.14
N ARG A 81 14.61 -1.06 7.25
CA ARG A 81 15.98 -0.55 7.39
C ARG A 81 16.40 0.47 6.35
N ARG A 82 15.88 0.39 5.12
CA ARG A 82 16.32 1.25 4.02
C ARG A 82 15.40 2.44 3.87
N ARG A 83 15.99 3.63 3.89
CA ARG A 83 15.34 4.88 3.45
C ARG A 83 16.00 5.32 2.15
N LEU A 84 15.19 5.72 1.17
CA LEU A 84 15.72 6.29 -0.07
C LEU A 84 16.28 7.70 0.23
N PRO A 85 17.50 8.03 -0.23
CA PRO A 85 18.11 9.33 0.06
C PRO A 85 17.24 10.51 -0.41
N GLY A 86 17.02 11.48 0.48
CA GLY A 86 16.26 12.69 0.15
C GLY A 86 14.76 12.45 -0.11
N VAL A 87 14.22 11.29 0.29
CA VAL A 87 12.80 10.95 0.17
C VAL A 87 12.24 10.61 1.55
N THR A 88 11.09 11.19 1.89
CA THR A 88 10.36 10.83 3.12
C THR A 88 9.40 9.70 2.83
N SER A 89 9.62 8.53 3.43
CA SER A 89 8.80 7.34 3.22
C SER A 89 7.66 7.23 4.25
N HIS A 90 6.47 6.88 3.78
CA HIS A 90 5.27 6.57 4.54
C HIS A 90 4.80 5.17 4.15
N CYS A 91 4.51 4.32 5.13
CA CYS A 91 4.09 2.93 4.91
C CYS A 91 2.68 2.76 5.48
N LEU A 92 1.72 2.48 4.60
CA LEU A 92 0.32 2.32 4.98
C LEU A 92 0.01 0.88 5.39
N LEU A 93 -0.96 0.73 6.29
CA LEU A 93 -1.44 -0.57 6.73
C LEU A 93 -2.33 -1.21 5.66
N GLY A 94 -1.91 -2.36 5.12
CA GLY A 94 -2.76 -3.23 4.32
C GLY A 94 -3.57 -4.21 5.16
N ASN A 95 -4.54 -4.88 4.55
CA ASN A 95 -5.35 -5.87 5.26
C ASN A 95 -4.57 -7.16 5.55
N HIS A 96 -3.61 -7.54 4.69
CA HIS A 96 -2.73 -8.67 4.96
C HIS A 96 -1.78 -8.39 6.12
N ASP A 97 -1.23 -7.17 6.16
CA ASP A 97 -0.36 -6.73 7.25
C ASP A 97 -1.13 -6.69 8.58
N GLN A 98 -2.38 -6.21 8.57
CA GLN A 98 -3.27 -6.24 9.73
C GLN A 98 -3.57 -7.69 10.17
N ALA A 99 -3.87 -8.59 9.24
CA ALA A 99 -4.18 -9.98 9.53
C ALA A 99 -2.98 -10.71 10.14
N MET A 100 -1.76 -10.50 9.61
CA MET A 100 -0.52 -11.01 10.18
C MET A 100 -0.29 -10.49 11.61
N ARG A 101 -0.47 -9.19 11.84
CA ARG A 101 -0.38 -8.59 13.20
C ARG A 101 -1.38 -9.23 14.15
N HIS A 102 -2.60 -9.51 13.67
CA HIS A 102 -3.63 -10.15 14.48
C HIS A 102 -3.23 -11.58 14.84
N PHE A 103 -2.76 -12.37 13.87
CA PHE A 103 -2.24 -13.73 14.10
C PHE A 103 -1.09 -13.75 15.11
N LEU A 104 -0.13 -12.84 14.98
CA LEU A 104 0.98 -12.68 15.92
C LEU A 104 0.54 -12.23 17.32
N ARG A 105 -0.67 -11.71 17.51
CA ARG A 105 -1.19 -11.32 18.83
C ARG A 105 -2.11 -12.39 19.42
N ASP A 106 -3.02 -12.90 18.61
CA ASP A 106 -4.05 -13.88 18.95
C ASP A 106 -4.09 -14.94 17.84
N PRO A 107 -3.29 -16.01 17.95
CA PRO A 107 -3.14 -17.00 16.89
C PRO A 107 -4.41 -17.79 16.62
N LEU A 108 -5.30 -17.93 17.61
CA LEU A 108 -6.54 -18.70 17.47
C LEU A 108 -7.56 -17.93 16.63
N THR A 109 -7.81 -16.65 16.95
CA THR A 109 -8.76 -15.84 16.17
C THR A 109 -8.14 -15.28 14.89
N GLY A 110 -6.82 -15.14 14.85
CA GLY A 110 -6.07 -14.67 13.69
C GLY A 110 -5.70 -15.75 12.67
N ALA A 111 -6.05 -17.02 12.90
CA ALA A 111 -5.68 -18.13 12.04
C ALA A 111 -6.17 -17.97 10.58
N TYR A 112 -7.24 -17.21 10.33
CA TYR A 112 -7.73 -16.90 8.98
C TYR A 112 -6.67 -16.23 8.09
N TRP A 113 -5.65 -15.60 8.67
CA TRP A 113 -4.52 -15.04 7.92
C TRP A 113 -3.81 -16.09 7.05
N LEU A 114 -3.76 -17.35 7.49
CA LEU A 114 -3.18 -18.44 6.71
C LEU A 114 -3.94 -18.65 5.39
N GLU A 115 -5.27 -18.50 5.40
CA GLU A 115 -6.14 -18.62 4.22
C GLU A 115 -5.96 -17.44 3.25
N LEU A 116 -5.47 -16.30 3.73
CA LEU A 116 -5.15 -15.13 2.88
C LEU A 116 -3.82 -15.27 2.15
N GLY A 117 -3.04 -16.32 2.42
CA GLY A 117 -1.71 -16.54 1.81
C GLY A 117 -0.54 -16.37 2.78
N GLY A 118 -0.82 -16.35 4.09
CA GLY A 118 0.20 -16.27 5.15
C GLY A 118 1.25 -17.39 5.12
N LEU A 119 0.93 -18.53 4.50
CA LEU A 119 1.89 -19.63 4.32
C LEU A 119 3.17 -19.19 3.61
N ALA A 120 3.07 -18.37 2.57
CA ALA A 120 4.26 -17.88 1.85
C ALA A 120 5.14 -17.01 2.77
N THR A 121 4.51 -16.22 3.64
CA THR A 121 5.21 -15.43 4.66
C THR A 121 5.94 -16.35 5.64
N LEU A 122 5.29 -17.37 6.20
CA LEU A 122 5.92 -18.33 7.11
C LEU A 122 7.16 -18.98 6.49
N LEU A 123 7.05 -19.46 5.24
CA LEU A 123 8.16 -20.05 4.51
C LEU A 123 9.33 -19.08 4.32
N SER A 124 9.06 -17.80 4.03
CA SER A 124 10.11 -16.77 3.90
C SER A 124 10.89 -16.52 5.22
N TYR A 125 10.29 -16.83 6.37
CA TYR A 125 10.96 -16.79 7.67
C TYR A 125 11.61 -18.12 8.07
N GLY A 126 11.51 -19.16 7.24
CA GLY A 126 11.99 -20.51 7.57
C GLY A 126 11.11 -21.24 8.57
N VAL A 127 9.86 -20.82 8.75
CA VAL A 127 8.89 -21.48 9.62
C VAL A 127 8.14 -22.53 8.82
N GLY A 128 8.36 -23.80 9.17
CA GLY A 128 7.61 -24.92 8.62
C GLY A 128 6.21 -25.01 9.23
N VAL A 129 5.22 -25.37 8.41
CA VAL A 129 3.83 -25.67 8.85
C VAL A 129 3.55 -27.17 8.93
N TRP A 130 4.57 -28.00 8.78
CA TRP A 130 4.43 -29.45 8.77
C TRP A 130 4.40 -29.97 10.20
N SER A 131 3.27 -30.55 10.58
CA SER A 131 3.21 -31.51 11.69
C SER A 131 3.80 -32.84 11.23
N ALA A 132 4.42 -33.58 12.14
CA ALA A 132 4.84 -34.96 11.88
C ALA A 132 3.63 -35.91 11.75
N ASP A 133 2.45 -35.47 12.19
CA ASP A 133 1.19 -36.20 12.09
C ASP A 133 0.39 -35.70 10.86
N PRO A 134 0.15 -36.55 9.85
CA PRO A 134 -0.66 -36.18 8.68
C PRO A 134 -2.15 -35.93 9.00
N VAL A 135 -2.61 -36.23 10.21
CA VAL A 135 -4.00 -36.07 10.66
C VAL A 135 -4.19 -34.80 11.53
N ASP A 136 -3.10 -34.18 12.01
CA ASP A 136 -3.14 -33.01 12.88
C ASP A 136 -2.32 -31.84 12.29
N PRO A 137 -2.95 -30.82 11.68
CA PRO A 137 -2.21 -29.66 11.17
C PRO A 137 -1.49 -28.94 12.31
N ALA A 138 -0.36 -28.29 12.02
CA ALA A 138 0.40 -27.57 13.05
C ALA A 138 -0.47 -26.53 13.79
N ASP A 139 -0.39 -26.53 15.12
CA ASP A 139 -1.23 -25.72 16.01
C ASP A 139 -0.93 -24.22 15.81
N PRO A 140 -1.94 -23.35 15.53
CA PRO A 140 -1.71 -21.93 15.27
C PRO A 140 -0.86 -21.18 16.32
N PRO A 141 -1.01 -21.41 17.64
CA PRO A 141 -0.12 -20.88 18.66
C PRO A 141 1.35 -21.28 18.50
N GLU A 142 1.65 -22.53 18.13
CA GLU A 142 3.02 -23.00 17.88
C GLU A 142 3.62 -22.32 16.65
N ILE A 143 2.85 -22.22 15.56
CA ILE A 143 3.26 -21.51 14.35
C ILE A 143 3.56 -20.04 14.67
N ALA A 144 2.68 -19.37 15.42
CA ALA A 144 2.89 -17.99 15.81
C ALA A 144 4.12 -17.82 16.72
N ALA A 145 4.37 -18.75 17.64
CA ALA A 145 5.57 -18.75 18.46
C ALA A 145 6.84 -18.90 17.62
N ALA A 146 6.86 -19.84 16.68
CA ALA A 146 7.98 -20.03 15.75
C ALA A 146 8.22 -18.79 14.88
N LEU A 147 7.17 -18.17 14.35
CA LEU A 147 7.26 -16.95 13.57
C LEU A 147 7.77 -15.77 14.39
N ARG A 148 7.28 -15.58 15.63
CA ARG A 148 7.80 -14.54 16.54
C ARG A 148 9.29 -14.73 16.83
N ALA A 149 9.74 -15.97 17.00
CA ALA A 149 11.15 -16.29 17.25
C ALA A 149 12.03 -16.05 16.01
N ALA A 150 11.53 -16.35 14.82
CA ALA A 150 12.25 -16.14 13.56
C ALA A 150 12.24 -14.67 13.09
N MET A 151 11.25 -13.87 13.51
CA MET A 151 11.07 -12.49 13.06
C MET A 151 11.95 -11.50 13.83
N PRO A 152 12.84 -10.77 13.14
CA PRO A 152 13.62 -9.70 13.77
C PRO A 152 12.74 -8.60 14.40
N SER A 153 13.22 -8.00 15.49
CA SER A 153 12.48 -6.96 16.23
C SER A 153 12.14 -5.73 15.38
N HIS A 154 13.00 -5.36 14.44
CA HIS A 154 12.77 -4.22 13.55
C HIS A 154 11.66 -4.47 12.52
N HIS A 155 11.35 -5.72 12.18
CA HIS A 155 10.17 -6.07 11.37
C HIS A 155 8.89 -5.91 12.18
N GLN A 156 8.89 -6.34 13.45
CA GLN A 156 7.75 -6.16 14.34
C GLN A 156 7.45 -4.68 14.58
N ALA A 157 8.49 -3.88 14.83
CA ALA A 157 8.36 -2.43 14.98
C ALA A 157 7.79 -1.79 13.71
N PHE A 158 8.31 -2.16 12.53
CA PHE A 158 7.80 -1.67 11.25
C PHE A 158 6.29 -1.95 11.08
N LEU A 159 5.83 -3.17 11.36
CA LEU A 159 4.40 -3.53 11.24
C LEU A 159 3.52 -2.77 12.25
N GLN A 160 4.06 -2.42 13.42
CA GLN A 160 3.35 -1.64 14.44
C GLN A 160 3.21 -0.16 14.05
N ASP A 161 4.20 0.39 13.34
CA ASP A 161 4.28 1.81 12.96
C ASP A 161 3.50 2.18 11.69
N LEU A 162 2.85 1.20 11.03
CA LEU A 162 2.09 1.43 9.80
C LEU A 162 0.95 2.44 9.99
N GLU A 163 0.87 3.43 9.08
CA GLU A 163 -0.15 4.48 9.08
C GLU A 163 -1.45 3.95 8.41
N LEU A 164 -2.64 4.36 8.86
CA LEU A 164 -3.89 3.95 8.16
C LEU A 164 -4.09 4.66 6.83
N SER A 165 -3.61 5.89 6.71
CA SER A 165 -3.80 6.73 5.52
C SER A 165 -2.90 7.96 5.58
N ARG A 166 -2.76 8.65 4.44
CA ARG A 166 -1.99 9.90 4.32
C ARG A 166 -2.74 10.91 3.46
N CYS A 167 -2.76 12.17 3.87
CA CYS A 167 -3.23 13.29 3.04
C CYS A 167 -2.02 14.08 2.52
N VAL A 168 -1.94 14.32 1.21
CA VAL A 168 -0.95 15.23 0.63
C VAL A 168 -1.59 16.04 -0.50
N GLY A 169 -1.73 17.36 -0.29
CA GLY A 169 -2.44 18.24 -1.21
C GLY A 169 -3.90 17.82 -1.42
N ASP A 170 -4.26 17.56 -2.67
CA ASP A 170 -5.60 17.10 -3.05
C ASP A 170 -5.77 15.57 -3.11
N PHE A 171 -4.77 14.82 -2.67
CA PHE A 171 -4.78 13.36 -2.69
C PHE A 171 -4.91 12.77 -1.29
N PHE A 172 -5.67 11.67 -1.21
CA PHE A 172 -5.82 10.84 -0.02
C PHE A 172 -5.34 9.42 -0.35
N PHE A 173 -4.26 8.99 0.31
CA PHE A 173 -3.66 7.68 0.11
C PHE A 173 -4.15 6.74 1.20
N VAL A 174 -4.64 5.58 0.78
CA VAL A 174 -5.23 4.58 1.67
C VAL A 174 -5.09 3.21 1.00
N HIS A 175 -5.04 2.13 1.78
CA HIS A 175 -4.89 0.80 1.21
C HIS A 175 -6.06 0.39 0.30
N ALA A 176 -7.30 0.34 0.82
CA ALA A 176 -8.44 -0.17 0.04
C ALA A 176 -9.34 0.94 -0.53
N GLY A 177 -9.71 1.92 0.29
CA GLY A 177 -10.63 2.98 -0.13
C GLY A 177 -11.25 3.75 1.03
N ILE A 178 -12.37 4.43 0.76
CA ILE A 178 -13.16 5.13 1.78
C ILE A 178 -14.63 4.76 1.66
N ARG A 179 -15.36 4.79 2.77
CA ARG A 179 -16.82 4.76 2.74
C ARG A 179 -17.33 6.09 2.16
N PRO A 180 -18.00 6.11 0.98
CA PRO A 180 -18.44 7.37 0.40
C PRO A 180 -19.42 8.12 1.29
N ARG A 181 -19.41 9.45 1.19
CA ARG A 181 -20.24 10.38 1.98
C ARG A 181 -19.96 10.41 3.48
N ILE A 182 -19.05 9.57 3.99
CA ILE A 182 -18.53 9.67 5.36
C ILE A 182 -17.30 10.58 5.35
N PRO A 183 -17.22 11.61 6.23
CA PRO A 183 -16.03 12.45 6.33
C PRO A 183 -14.76 11.64 6.59
N ILE A 184 -13.62 12.05 6.04
CA ILE A 184 -12.34 11.32 6.19
C ILE A 184 -11.99 11.07 7.66
N ALA A 185 -12.23 12.06 8.54
CA ALA A 185 -11.97 11.94 9.98
C ALA A 185 -12.91 10.98 10.73
N GLN A 186 -13.96 10.47 10.06
CA GLN A 186 -14.96 9.56 10.63
C GLN A 186 -14.97 8.18 9.95
N GLN A 187 -14.02 7.94 9.04
CA GLN A 187 -13.85 6.64 8.40
C GLN A 187 -13.50 5.58 9.44
N GLN A 188 -14.04 4.37 9.26
CA GLN A 188 -13.68 3.24 10.10
C GLN A 188 -12.40 2.59 9.59
N PRO A 189 -11.43 2.24 10.46
CA PRO A 189 -10.20 1.57 10.04
C PRO A 189 -10.43 0.32 9.19
N GLN A 190 -11.48 -0.44 9.50
CA GLN A 190 -11.86 -1.64 8.74
C GLN A 190 -12.22 -1.29 7.29
N ASP A 191 -12.98 -0.22 7.06
CA ASP A 191 -13.31 0.22 5.69
C ASP A 191 -12.06 0.65 4.94
N LEU A 192 -11.16 1.40 5.59
CA LEU A 192 -9.93 1.91 4.97
C LEU A 192 -9.05 0.81 4.38
N ILE A 193 -9.06 -0.39 4.96
CA ILE A 193 -8.20 -1.50 4.54
C ILE A 193 -8.96 -2.68 3.90
N TRP A 194 -10.29 -2.76 3.99
CA TRP A 194 -11.06 -3.87 3.40
C TRP A 194 -12.13 -3.48 2.39
N ILE A 195 -12.49 -2.20 2.26
CA ILE A 195 -13.63 -1.83 1.42
C ILE A 195 -13.39 -2.14 -0.06
N ARG A 196 -14.44 -2.63 -0.72
CA ARG A 196 -14.49 -2.84 -2.17
C ARG A 196 -15.71 -2.15 -2.73
N GLU A 197 -16.84 -2.85 -2.74
CA GLU A 197 -18.10 -2.30 -3.22
C GLU A 197 -18.63 -1.18 -2.33
N HIS A 198 -19.50 -0.37 -2.93
CA HIS A 198 -19.84 1.00 -2.52
C HIS A 198 -18.74 2.02 -2.77
N PHE A 199 -17.45 1.68 -2.58
CA PHE A 199 -16.35 2.59 -2.92
C PHE A 199 -16.04 2.53 -4.42
N LEU A 200 -15.73 1.33 -4.95
CA LEU A 200 -15.37 1.16 -6.37
C LEU A 200 -16.49 1.59 -7.33
N SER A 201 -17.74 1.37 -6.93
CA SER A 201 -18.93 1.73 -7.70
C SER A 201 -19.37 3.20 -7.54
N ASP A 202 -18.81 3.97 -6.59
CA ASP A 202 -19.14 5.39 -6.46
C ASP A 202 -18.30 6.25 -7.41
N THR A 203 -18.98 6.99 -8.27
CA THR A 203 -18.36 7.89 -9.26
C THR A 203 -18.36 9.34 -8.81
N LYS A 204 -18.91 9.63 -7.62
CA LYS A 204 -19.07 10.99 -7.12
C LYS A 204 -17.73 11.55 -6.62
N PRO A 205 -17.44 12.83 -6.86
CA PRO A 205 -16.27 13.50 -6.32
C PRO A 205 -16.24 13.47 -4.78
N HIS A 206 -15.08 13.12 -4.22
CA HIS A 206 -14.82 13.18 -2.78
C HIS A 206 -14.01 14.45 -2.45
N PRO A 207 -13.83 14.82 -1.16
CA PRO A 207 -12.97 15.95 -0.78
C PRO A 207 -11.51 15.85 -1.24
N TYR A 208 -11.08 14.66 -1.66
CA TYR A 208 -9.76 14.33 -2.20
C TYR A 208 -9.92 13.36 -3.38
N VAL A 209 -8.90 13.26 -4.24
CA VAL A 209 -8.76 12.10 -5.11
C VAL A 209 -8.15 10.96 -4.32
N VAL A 210 -8.82 9.81 -4.27
CA VAL A 210 -8.38 8.66 -3.48
C VAL A 210 -7.40 7.81 -4.28
N VAL A 211 -6.18 7.62 -3.78
CA VAL A 211 -5.19 6.72 -4.37
C VAL A 211 -5.13 5.45 -3.53
N HIS A 212 -5.37 4.30 -4.16
CA HIS A 212 -5.53 3.04 -3.44
C HIS A 212 -4.92 1.82 -4.16
N GLY A 213 -4.72 0.78 -3.37
CA GLY A 213 -4.31 -0.56 -3.77
C GLY A 213 -5.46 -1.56 -3.62
N HIS A 214 -5.18 -2.73 -3.02
CA HIS A 214 -6.10 -3.80 -2.57
C HIS A 214 -6.89 -4.55 -3.67
N ASN A 215 -7.28 -3.83 -4.71
CA ASN A 215 -8.17 -4.28 -5.76
C ASN A 215 -7.36 -4.54 -7.04
N ALA A 216 -6.57 -5.61 -7.03
CA ALA A 216 -5.70 -6.00 -8.14
C ALA A 216 -6.41 -6.00 -9.50
N ARG A 217 -5.81 -5.27 -10.45
CA ARG A 217 -6.18 -5.23 -11.87
C ARG A 217 -4.94 -5.45 -12.75
N ALA A 218 -5.12 -5.84 -14.01
CA ALA A 218 -3.98 -6.02 -14.92
C ALA A 218 -3.28 -4.69 -15.28
N ALA A 219 -3.98 -3.56 -15.13
CA ALA A 219 -3.46 -2.22 -15.35
C ALA A 219 -4.03 -1.27 -14.29
N ILE A 220 -3.38 -0.13 -14.10
CA ILE A 220 -3.88 0.90 -13.19
C ILE A 220 -5.26 1.42 -13.65
N GLU A 221 -6.09 1.82 -12.69
CA GLU A 221 -7.41 2.39 -12.95
C GLU A 221 -7.39 3.90 -12.68
N LEU A 222 -7.80 4.70 -13.68
CA LEU A 222 -7.92 6.14 -13.56
C LEU A 222 -9.40 6.53 -13.63
N CYS A 223 -9.97 6.93 -12.49
CA CYS A 223 -11.32 7.47 -12.39
C CYS A 223 -11.27 8.95 -12.03
N SER A 224 -12.40 9.65 -12.19
CA SER A 224 -12.48 11.08 -11.88
C SER A 224 -12.26 11.37 -10.38
N ASN A 225 -12.56 10.43 -9.49
CA ASN A 225 -12.50 10.58 -8.03
C ASN A 225 -11.46 9.67 -7.35
N ARG A 226 -10.88 8.70 -8.07
CA ARG A 226 -9.90 7.75 -7.52
C ARG A 226 -8.88 7.25 -8.54
N ILE A 227 -7.77 6.72 -8.04
CA ILE A 227 -6.73 6.05 -8.82
C ILE A 227 -6.41 4.71 -8.12
N GLY A 228 -6.63 3.59 -8.81
CA GLY A 228 -6.24 2.26 -8.34
C GLY A 228 -4.91 1.86 -8.96
N ILE A 229 -3.90 1.53 -8.14
CA ILE A 229 -2.53 1.25 -8.63
C ILE A 229 -2.02 -0.16 -8.28
N ASP A 230 -2.86 -1.01 -7.69
CA ASP A 230 -2.53 -2.41 -7.48
C ASP A 230 -2.60 -3.17 -8.81
N THR A 231 -1.43 -3.48 -9.37
CA THR A 231 -1.26 -4.28 -10.59
C THR A 231 -1.05 -5.76 -10.32
N GLY A 232 -1.32 -6.24 -9.09
CA GLY A 232 -1.22 -7.64 -8.70
C GLY A 232 0.21 -8.17 -8.78
N ALA A 233 1.18 -7.48 -8.19
CA ALA A 233 2.62 -7.74 -8.37
C ALA A 233 3.03 -9.21 -8.18
N TYR A 234 2.47 -9.89 -7.17
CA TYR A 234 2.75 -11.31 -6.92
C TYR A 234 2.34 -12.22 -8.09
N ALA A 235 1.24 -11.91 -8.77
CA ALA A 235 0.67 -12.72 -9.84
C ALA A 235 1.17 -12.30 -11.23
N THR A 236 1.37 -11.00 -11.46
CA THR A 236 1.65 -10.45 -12.79
C THR A 236 3.14 -10.20 -13.04
N GLY A 237 3.94 -10.13 -11.98
CA GLY A 237 5.33 -9.66 -12.08
C GLY A 237 5.46 -8.15 -12.30
N ARG A 238 4.36 -7.40 -12.18
CA ARG A 238 4.32 -5.95 -12.34
C ARG A 238 4.01 -5.26 -11.02
N LEU A 239 4.99 -4.56 -10.47
CA LEU A 239 4.79 -3.61 -9.37
C LEU A 239 4.76 -2.18 -9.93
N SER A 240 3.70 -1.45 -9.59
CA SER A 240 3.44 -0.11 -10.15
C SER A 240 3.73 0.99 -9.12
N CYS A 241 4.24 2.12 -9.62
CA CYS A 241 4.43 3.36 -8.89
C CYS A 241 3.78 4.53 -9.65
N LEU A 242 2.78 5.18 -9.04
CA LEU A 242 2.24 6.44 -9.50
C LEU A 242 3.12 7.60 -9.04
N ILE A 243 3.47 8.49 -9.96
CA ILE A 243 4.14 9.75 -9.65
C ILE A 243 3.15 10.90 -9.82
N LEU A 244 3.11 11.79 -8.83
CA LEU A 244 2.31 13.02 -8.84
C LEU A 244 3.23 14.24 -8.65
N ASP A 245 3.15 15.22 -9.54
CA ASP A 245 3.90 16.48 -9.47
C ASP A 245 3.05 17.63 -10.05
N GLY A 246 2.49 18.45 -9.16
CA GLY A 246 1.45 19.42 -9.51
C GLY A 246 0.22 18.71 -10.09
N ALA A 247 -0.13 19.06 -11.33
CA ALA A 247 -1.19 18.41 -12.10
C ALA A 247 -0.68 17.26 -13.00
N THR A 248 0.63 16.99 -13.03
CA THR A 248 1.19 15.92 -13.84
C THR A 248 1.06 14.59 -13.11
N ARG A 249 0.71 13.53 -13.85
CA ARG A 249 0.65 12.16 -13.36
C ARG A 249 1.47 11.27 -14.27
N MET A 250 2.29 10.42 -13.69
CA MET A 250 3.13 9.48 -14.43
C MET A 250 3.08 8.11 -13.77
N LEU A 251 3.45 7.07 -14.51
CA LEU A 251 3.57 5.70 -14.03
C LEU A 251 5.00 5.21 -14.28
N ILE A 252 5.62 4.64 -13.26
CA ILE A 252 6.76 3.72 -13.39
C ILE A 252 6.25 2.33 -13.04
N ASP A 253 6.67 1.29 -13.75
CA ASP A 253 6.46 -0.08 -13.32
C ASP A 253 7.69 -0.96 -13.58
N THR A 254 7.70 -2.18 -13.04
CA THR A 254 8.83 -3.12 -13.18
C THR A 254 8.93 -3.81 -14.54
N GLN A 255 7.99 -3.60 -15.44
CA GLN A 255 7.98 -4.18 -16.79
C GLN A 255 8.32 -3.16 -17.88
N GLN A 256 8.33 -1.87 -17.57
CA GLN A 256 8.59 -0.78 -18.52
C GLN A 256 9.80 0.07 -18.10
N GLY A 257 10.49 0.63 -19.11
CA GLY A 257 11.68 1.46 -18.88
C GLY A 257 11.34 2.91 -18.55
N GLY A 258 11.28 3.25 -17.26
CA GLY A 258 11.19 4.62 -16.77
C GLY A 258 9.78 5.24 -16.75
N PRO A 259 9.67 6.52 -16.32
CA PRO A 259 8.38 7.20 -16.13
C PRO A 259 7.60 7.43 -17.43
N GLN A 260 6.33 7.07 -17.44
CA GLN A 260 5.39 7.33 -18.54
C GLN A 260 4.30 8.29 -18.11
N THR A 261 4.10 9.38 -18.84
CA THR A 261 3.00 10.31 -18.56
C THR A 261 1.66 9.63 -18.78
N LEU A 262 0.81 9.65 -17.76
CA LEU A 262 -0.54 9.13 -17.85
C LEU A 262 -1.41 10.12 -18.64
N PRO A 263 -2.39 9.62 -19.42
CA PRO A 263 -3.29 10.50 -20.14
C PRO A 263 -3.98 11.44 -19.17
N SER A 264 -4.10 12.71 -19.56
CA SER A 264 -4.97 13.65 -18.85
C SER A 264 -6.35 13.00 -18.71
N PRO A 265 -6.98 13.05 -17.53
CA PRO A 265 -8.35 12.57 -17.39
C PRO A 265 -9.20 13.37 -18.37
N THR A 266 -9.56 12.75 -19.49
CA THR A 266 -10.56 13.30 -20.38
C THR A 266 -11.83 13.36 -19.55
N GLY A 267 -12.53 14.50 -19.58
CA GLY A 267 -13.82 14.63 -18.92
C GLY A 267 -14.78 13.62 -19.54
N ALA A 268 -14.79 12.39 -19.04
CA ALA A 268 -15.79 11.40 -19.37
C ALA A 268 -17.05 11.77 -18.59
N ARG A 269 -18.13 11.89 -19.36
CA ARG A 269 -19.46 12.39 -19.02
C ARG A 269 -20.13 11.63 -17.88
#